data_AF-A0A2M7YLB5-F1
#
_entry.id   AF-A0A2M7YLB5-F1
#
_cell.length_a   1.000
_cell.length_b   1.000
_cell.length_c   1.000
_cell.angle_alpha   90.00
_cell.angle_beta   90.00
_cell.angle_gamma   90.00
#
_symmetry.space_group_name_H-M   'P 1'
#
loop_
_entity.id
_entity.type
_entity.pdbx_description
1 polymer ?
#
loop_
_entity_poly.entity_id
_entity_poly.type
_entity_poly.pdbx_seq_one_letter_code
_entity_poly.pdbx_strand_id
1 'polypeptide(L)'
;MKKIVISLCTIAAVAVIVVGATRSYFSDTETSTNNIIQTGTVDIDIDGQNPWTGKFNWENVKPGDTKEITFVIRNVGAYPVKLWKIIKNLTTEENEIIEPE
;
A
#
# COMPACT_ATOMS: atom_id res chain seq x y z
N MET A 1 -27.77 -39.43 -55.95
CA MET A 1 -27.91 -38.00 -55.55
C MET A 1 -28.74 -37.81 -54.28
N LYS A 2 -29.98 -38.32 -54.17
CA LYS A 2 -30.83 -38.20 -52.95
C LYS A 2 -30.16 -38.61 -51.63
N LYS A 3 -29.41 -39.72 -51.61
CA LYS A 3 -28.70 -40.20 -50.41
C LYS A 3 -27.60 -39.26 -49.91
N ILE A 4 -26.95 -38.55 -50.82
CA ILE A 4 -25.87 -37.60 -50.50
C ILE A 4 -26.45 -36.32 -49.90
N VAL A 5 -27.57 -35.83 -50.46
CA VAL A 5 -28.27 -34.65 -49.94
C VAL A 5 -28.79 -34.92 -48.52
N ILE A 6 -29.38 -36.10 -48.28
CA ILE A 6 -29.87 -36.49 -46.95
C ILE A 6 -28.72 -36.55 -45.94
N SER A 7 -27.59 -37.15 -46.31
CA SER A 7 -26.39 -37.22 -45.46
C SER A 7 -25.88 -35.81 -45.09
N LEU A 8 -25.80 -34.91 -46.07
CA LEU A 8 -25.34 -33.55 -45.84
C LEU A 8 -26.29 -32.77 -44.91
N CYS A 9 -27.61 -32.92 -45.08
CA CYS A 9 -28.60 -32.32 -44.19
C CYS A 9 -28.46 -32.83 -42.75
N THR A 10 -28.21 -34.13 -42.55
CA THR A 10 -28.02 -34.68 -41.20
C THR A 10 -26.75 -34.15 -40.54
N ILE A 11 -25.64 -34.02 -41.28
CA ILE A 11 -24.39 -33.47 -40.75
C ILE A 11 -24.58 -31.98 -40.38
N ALA A 12 -25.26 -31.21 -41.22
CA ALA A 12 -25.56 -29.81 -40.94
C ALA A 12 -26.45 -29.65 -39.70
N ALA A 13 -27.46 -30.50 -39.53
CA ALA A 13 -28.34 -30.48 -38.36
C ALA A 13 -27.57 -30.78 -37.07
N VAL A 14 -26.71 -31.81 -37.09
CA VAL A 14 -25.87 -32.14 -35.92
C VAL A 14 -24.89 -31.00 -35.61
N ALA A 15 -24.28 -30.38 -36.61
CA ALA A 15 -23.36 -29.26 -36.41
C ALA A 15 -24.05 -28.06 -35.73
N VAL A 16 -25.28 -27.73 -36.13
CA VAL A 16 -26.07 -26.65 -35.50
C VAL A 16 -26.40 -26.98 -34.04
N ILE A 17 -26.78 -28.23 -33.74
CA ILE A 17 -27.08 -28.66 -32.37
C ILE A 17 -25.83 -28.60 -31.51
N VAL A 18 -24.69 -29.10 -31.99
CA VAL A 18 -23.42 -29.07 -31.24
C VAL A 18 -23.00 -27.64 -30.97
N VAL A 19 -23.01 -26.75 -31.99
CA VAL A 19 -22.69 -25.33 -31.79
C VAL A 19 -23.68 -24.68 -30.83
N GLY A 20 -24.99 -24.90 -30.97
CA GLY A 20 -26.00 -24.34 -30.07
C GLY A 20 -25.88 -24.83 -28.62
N ALA A 21 -25.53 -26.10 -28.42
CA ALA A 21 -25.38 -26.71 -27.10
C ALA A 21 -24.02 -26.38 -26.43
N THR A 22 -22.95 -26.20 -27.21
CA THR A 22 -21.61 -25.85 -26.72
C THR A 22 -21.34 -24.36 -26.68
N ARG A 23 -22.23 -23.53 -27.26
CA ARG A 23 -22.31 -22.08 -26.99
C ARG A 23 -22.86 -21.90 -25.58
N SER A 24 -22.06 -22.22 -24.58
CA SER A 24 -22.33 -21.83 -23.22
C SER A 24 -22.36 -20.31 -23.13
N TYR A 25 -23.40 -19.84 -22.44
CA TYR A 25 -23.71 -18.49 -22.02
C TYR A 25 -22.62 -17.93 -21.08
N PHE A 26 -21.36 -17.87 -21.52
CA PHE A 26 -20.29 -17.10 -20.87
C PHE A 26 -20.41 -15.60 -21.23
N SER A 27 -21.61 -15.14 -21.58
CA SER A 27 -21.88 -13.70 -21.72
C SER A 27 -22.13 -13.05 -20.38
N ASP A 28 -22.36 -13.83 -19.32
CA ASP A 28 -22.55 -13.24 -18.00
C ASP A 28 -21.19 -12.79 -17.45
N THR A 29 -20.79 -11.60 -17.88
CA THR A 29 -19.68 -10.85 -17.32
C THR A 29 -20.26 -10.02 -16.18
N GLU A 30 -20.41 -10.66 -15.02
CA GLU A 30 -20.69 -9.96 -13.78
C GLU A 30 -19.49 -9.07 -13.45
N THR A 31 -19.59 -7.83 -13.91
CA THR A 31 -18.55 -6.82 -13.66
C THR A 31 -18.74 -6.35 -12.23
N SER A 32 -17.96 -6.90 -11.30
CA SER A 32 -17.80 -6.32 -9.97
C SER A 32 -17.06 -5.00 -10.10
N THR A 33 -17.81 -3.96 -10.43
CA THR A 33 -17.35 -2.57 -10.40
C THR A 33 -17.06 -2.22 -8.95
N ASN A 34 -15.85 -1.73 -8.67
CA ASN A 34 -15.27 -1.51 -7.33
C ASN A 34 -14.67 -2.73 -6.62
N ASN A 35 -14.20 -3.75 -7.35
CA ASN A 35 -13.20 -4.69 -6.81
C ASN A 35 -11.84 -3.99 -6.63
N ILE A 36 -11.73 -3.14 -5.60
CA ILE A 36 -10.46 -2.51 -5.22
C ILE A 36 -9.69 -3.53 -4.39
N ILE A 37 -8.69 -4.18 -4.98
CA ILE A 37 -7.66 -4.87 -4.22
C ILE A 37 -6.71 -3.79 -3.70
N GLN A 38 -7.10 -3.12 -2.62
CA GLN A 38 -6.28 -2.11 -1.97
C GLN A 38 -5.38 -2.79 -0.96
N THR A 39 -4.08 -2.75 -1.21
CA THR A 39 -3.10 -3.04 -0.15
C THR A 39 -3.28 -1.96 0.92
N GLY A 40 -3.64 -2.37 2.14
CA GLY A 40 -3.70 -1.44 3.28
C GLY A 40 -2.38 -0.66 3.43
N THR A 41 -2.48 0.58 3.91
CA THR A 41 -1.34 1.47 4.02
C THR A 41 -0.70 1.37 5.41
N VAL A 42 0.60 1.66 5.46
CA VAL A 42 1.30 2.04 6.70
C VAL A 42 1.58 3.53 6.57
N ASP A 43 1.05 4.33 7.49
CA ASP A 43 1.17 5.78 7.43
C ASP A 43 1.30 6.34 8.85
N ILE A 44 2.33 7.15 9.08
CA ILE A 44 2.76 7.57 10.42
C ILE A 44 2.67 9.08 10.54
N ASP A 45 1.87 9.50 11.51
CA ASP A 45 1.72 10.87 11.94
C ASP A 45 2.51 11.09 13.24
N ILE A 46 3.26 12.19 13.31
CA ILE A 46 4.01 12.59 14.52
C ILE A 46 3.54 13.99 14.91
N ASP A 47 2.94 14.10 16.10
CA ASP A 47 2.37 15.33 16.64
C ASP A 47 1.34 16.02 15.72
N GLY A 48 0.59 15.25 14.92
CA GLY A 48 -0.36 15.79 13.95
C GLY A 48 0.26 16.24 12.62
N GLN A 49 1.55 15.94 12.40
CA GLN A 49 2.26 16.22 11.17
C GLN A 49 2.66 14.95 10.41
N ASN A 50 2.31 14.92 9.11
CA ASN A 50 2.71 13.86 8.19
C ASN A 50 3.00 14.43 6.77
N PRO A 51 4.26 14.37 6.26
CA PRO A 51 5.45 13.82 6.91
C PRO A 51 6.01 14.78 7.97
N TRP A 52 6.56 14.22 9.04
CA TRP A 52 7.21 14.99 10.10
C TRP A 52 8.54 15.59 9.63
N THR A 53 8.76 16.88 9.89
CA THR A 53 9.98 17.62 9.53
C THR A 53 10.61 18.36 10.71
N GLY A 54 10.17 18.04 11.93
CA GLY A 54 10.61 18.72 13.15
C GLY A 54 12.12 18.62 13.38
N LYS A 55 12.69 19.71 13.89
CA LYS A 55 14.06 19.77 14.40
C LYS A 55 14.03 20.15 15.87
N PHE A 56 14.91 19.56 16.66
CA PHE A 56 15.05 19.90 18.06
C PHE A 56 16.36 20.64 18.28
N ASN A 57 16.28 21.85 18.84
CA ASN A 57 17.44 22.60 19.28
C ASN A 57 17.50 22.64 20.81
N TRP A 58 18.71 22.55 21.35
CA TRP A 58 18.96 22.68 22.79
C TRP A 58 20.14 23.63 22.99
N GLU A 59 19.82 24.85 23.40
CA GLU A 59 20.78 25.93 23.61
C GLU A 59 21.15 26.05 25.09
N ASN A 60 22.36 26.56 25.36
CA ASN A 60 22.87 26.85 26.71
C ASN A 60 22.79 25.65 27.68
N VAL A 61 23.04 24.45 27.16
CA VAL A 61 23.10 23.22 27.95
C VAL A 61 24.31 23.26 28.87
N LYS A 62 24.11 23.04 30.15
CA LYS A 62 25.19 22.95 31.14
C LYS A 62 25.36 21.50 31.61
N PRO A 63 26.55 21.13 32.13
CA PRO A 63 26.73 19.81 32.73
C PRO A 63 25.67 19.52 33.80
N GLY A 64 25.00 18.38 33.68
CA GLY A 64 23.90 17.98 34.57
C GLY A 64 22.50 18.35 34.08
N ASP A 65 22.36 19.18 33.05
CA ASP A 65 21.06 19.49 32.48
C ASP A 65 20.42 18.27 31.81
N THR A 66 19.12 18.11 32.01
CA THR A 66 18.31 17.05 31.38
C THR A 66 17.10 17.68 30.72
N LYS A 67 16.78 17.26 29.49
CA LYS A 67 15.60 17.72 28.77
C LYS A 67 14.85 16.53 28.19
N GLU A 68 13.55 16.48 28.49
CA GLU A 68 12.65 15.48 27.96
C GLU A 68 11.96 16.02 26.71
N ILE A 69 11.84 15.16 25.68
CA ILE A 69 11.14 15.48 24.44
C ILE A 69 10.09 14.41 24.22
N THR A 70 8.83 14.81 24.22
CA THR A 70 7.70 13.93 23.98
C THR A 70 7.22 14.08 22.54
N PHE A 71 6.91 12.95 21.91
CA PHE A 71 6.28 12.88 20.59
C PHE A 71 5.02 12.03 20.70
N VAL A 72 3.92 12.49 20.12
CA VAL A 72 2.70 11.71 19.94
C VAL A 72 2.78 11.04 18.57
N ILE A 73 3.04 9.74 18.54
CA ILE A 73 3.13 8.97 17.30
C ILE A 73 1.82 8.23 17.08
N ARG A 74 1.21 8.42 15.92
CA ARG A 74 -0.03 7.74 15.53
C ARG A 74 0.17 7.01 14.21
N ASN A 75 -0.27 5.75 14.18
CA ASN A 75 -0.45 5.04 12.93
C ASN A 75 -1.84 5.40 12.37
N VAL A 76 -1.87 6.17 11.29
CA VAL A 76 -3.09 6.54 10.57
C VAL A 76 -3.38 5.58 9.40
N GLY A 77 -2.50 4.59 9.18
CA GLY A 77 -2.67 3.50 8.22
C GLY A 77 -3.53 2.35 8.73
N ALA A 78 -3.85 1.42 7.83
CA ALA A 78 -4.74 0.29 8.09
C ALA A 78 -4.04 -0.93 8.73
N TYR A 79 -2.72 -1.05 8.59
CA TYR A 79 -1.97 -2.18 9.12
C TYR A 79 -1.19 -1.86 10.39
N PRO A 80 -1.05 -2.81 11.34
CA PRO A 80 -0.25 -2.61 12.55
C PRO A 80 1.23 -2.40 12.22
N VAL A 81 1.91 -1.60 13.05
CA VAL A 81 3.31 -1.22 12.86
C VAL A 81 4.14 -1.51 14.10
N LYS A 82 5.43 -1.78 13.91
CA LYS A 82 6.43 -1.78 14.98
C LYS A 82 7.25 -0.50 14.89
N LEU A 83 7.32 0.25 15.98
CA LEU A 83 8.05 1.50 16.04
C LEU A 83 9.47 1.28 16.56
N TRP A 84 10.43 1.96 15.94
CA TRP A 84 11.82 2.04 16.36
C TRP A 84 12.33 3.45 16.04
N LYS A 85 13.17 4.01 16.91
CA LYS A 85 13.68 5.37 16.81
C LYS A 85 15.19 5.33 16.66
N ILE A 86 15.73 6.09 15.71
CA ILE A 86 17.16 6.35 15.57
C ILE A 86 17.38 7.86 15.61
N ILE A 87 18.34 8.30 16.42
CA ILE A 87 18.82 9.67 16.40
C ILE A 87 20.04 9.73 15.47
N LYS A 88 20.04 10.67 14.52
CA LYS A 88 21.12 10.86 13.53
C LYS A 88 21.48 12.34 13.45
N ASN A 89 22.64 12.66 12.88
CA ASN A 89 23.09 14.03 12.62
C ASN A 89 23.12 14.90 13.89
N LEU A 90 23.68 14.36 14.98
CA LEU A 90 23.98 15.14 16.16
C LEU A 90 25.10 16.12 15.82
N THR A 91 24.81 17.41 15.93
CA THR A 91 25.79 18.49 15.76
C THR A 91 25.90 19.25 17.07
N THR A 92 27.13 19.49 17.52
CA THR A 92 27.44 20.29 18.70
C THR A 92 28.20 21.54 18.24
N GLU A 93 27.67 22.71 18.57
CA GLU A 93 28.39 23.97 18.40
C GLU A 93 29.05 24.31 19.74
N GLU A 94 30.15 23.61 20.06
CA GLU A 94 31.07 24.09 21.10
C GLU A 94 31.80 25.29 20.51
N ASN A 95 31.55 26.48 21.07
CA ASN A 95 32.10 27.77 20.62
C ASN A 95 33.63 27.90 20.83
N GLU A 96 34.43 26.87 20.51
CA GLU A 96 35.90 26.83 20.65
C GLU A 96 36.41 27.14 22.07
N ILE A 97 35.55 27.07 23.09
CA ILE A 97 35.95 27.23 24.50
C ILE A 97 36.46 25.88 24.99
N ILE A 98 37.76 25.66 24.82
CA ILE A 98 38.50 24.62 25.53
C ILE A 98 38.53 25.08 26.99
N GLU A 99 37.81 24.38 27.88
CA GLU A 99 37.83 24.70 29.32
C GLU A 99 39.29 24.76 29.81
N PRO A 100 39.71 25.78 30.58
CA PRO A 100 40.94 25.70 31.32
C PRO A 100 40.73 24.73 32.48
N GLU A 101 41.47 23.64 32.44
CA GLU A 101 41.73 22.76 33.58
C GLU A 101 42.18 23.52 34.84
#